data_AF-A0A1X7AGQ6-F1
#
_entry.id   AF-A0A1X7AGQ6-F1
#
_cell.length_a   1.000
_cell.length_b   1.000
_cell.length_c   1.000
_cell.angle_alpha   90.00
_cell.angle_beta   90.00
_cell.angle_gamma   90.00
#
_symmetry.space_group_name_H-M   'P 1'
#
loop_
_entity.id
_entity.type
_entity.pdbx_description
1 polymer ?
#
loop_
_entity_poly.entity_id
_entity_poly.type
_entity_poly.pdbx_seq_one_letter_code
_entity_poly.pdbx_strand_id
1 'polypeptide(L)' 'MTLEEIKQAIEGGKRVFWKSQLYEVINDHFGGYLIVCMDNDSAIGLTWQDGKTMNGKEEDFFIA' A
#
# COMPACT_ATOMS: atom_id res chain seq x y z
N MET A 1 0.46 6.82 -7.73
CA MET A 1 1.20 5.59 -8.06
C MET A 1 0.22 4.51 -8.47
N THR A 2 0.44 3.87 -9.62
CA THR A 2 -0.31 2.69 -10.07
C THR A 2 -0.04 1.49 -9.16
N LEU A 3 -0.88 0.45 -9.24
CA LEU A 3 -0.65 -0.79 -8.47
C LEU A 3 0.75 -1.37 -8.71
N GLU A 4 1.22 -1.35 -9.96
CA GLU A 4 2.54 -1.88 -10.33
C GLU A 4 3.67 -1.02 -9.77
N GLU A 5 3.56 0.32 -9.88
CA GLU A 5 4.55 1.25 -9.32
C GLU A 5 4.69 1.09 -7.80
N ILE A 6 3.59 0.86 -7.08
CA ILE A 6 3.61 0.64 -5.63
C ILE A 6 4.37 -0.64 -5.29
N LYS A 7 4.08 -1.75 -5.98
CA LYS A 7 4.74 -3.03 -5.74
C LYS A 7 6.24 -2.93 -6.01
N GLN A 8 6.62 -2.36 -7.15
CA GLN A 8 8.03 -2.16 -7.51
C GLN A 8 8.76 -1.24 -6.52
N ALA A 9 8.10 -0.20 -6.01
CA ALA A 9 8.69 0.67 -5.00
C ALA A 9 8.97 -0.09 -3.69
N ILE A 10 8.01 -0.89 -3.23
CA ILE A 10 8.15 -1.70 -2.01
C ILE A 10 9.23 -2.78 -2.18
N GLU A 11 9.22 -3.51 -3.30
CA GLU A 11 10.27 -4.49 -3.64
C GLU A 11 11.66 -3.83 -3.74
N GLY A 12 11.72 -2.58 -4.20
CA GLY A 12 12.92 -1.74 -4.22
C GLY A 12 13.31 -1.12 -2.85
N GLY A 13 12.64 -1.51 -1.77
CA GLY A 13 12.92 -1.04 -0.41
C GLY A 13 12.46 0.40 -0.11
N LYS A 14 11.58 0.96 -0.93
CA LYS A 14 10.95 2.26 -0.68
C LYS A 14 9.72 2.09 0.22
N ARG A 15 9.43 3.14 0.99
CA ARG A 15 8.22 3.23 1.80
C ARG A 15 7.16 3.97 1.00
N VAL A 16 5.99 3.36 0.87
CA VAL A 16 4.84 3.93 0.16
C VAL A 16 3.75 4.23 1.16
N PHE A 17 3.08 5.37 1.01
CA PHE A 17 2.04 5.83 1.91
C PHE A 17 0.75 6.16 1.16
N TRP A 18 -0.39 6.06 1.83
CA TRP A 18 -1.72 6.39 1.30
C TRP A 18 -2.33 7.59 2.03
N LYS A 19 -2.60 8.68 1.30
CA LYS A 19 -3.17 9.97 1.78
C LYS A 19 -2.36 10.74 2.83
N SER A 20 -1.63 10.06 3.70
CA SER A 20 -0.74 10.64 4.70
C SER A 20 0.30 9.61 5.15
N GLN A 21 1.34 10.06 5.85
CA GLN A 21 2.36 9.18 6.42
C GLN A 21 1.84 8.26 7.54
N LEU A 22 0.57 8.41 7.93
CA LEU A 22 -0.08 7.54 8.90
C LEU A 22 -0.47 6.17 8.31
N TYR A 23 -0.63 6.07 6.98
CA TYR A 23 -1.04 4.83 6.33
C TYR A 23 0.08 4.32 5.42
N GLU A 24 0.85 3.35 5.89
CA GLU A 24 1.96 2.75 5.14
C GLU A 24 1.49 1.52 4.37
N VAL A 25 1.97 1.36 3.14
CA VAL A 25 1.76 0.17 2.34
C VAL A 25 2.91 -0.81 2.57
N ILE A 26 2.59 -2.00 3.06
CA ILE A 26 3.57 -3.06 3.34
C ILE A 26 3.29 -4.31 2.51
N ASN A 27 4.34 -5.09 2.23
CA ASN A 27 4.22 -6.47 1.77
C ASN A 27 4.22 -7.39 3.01
N ASP A 28 3.15 -8.14 3.21
CA ASP A 28 3.00 -9.08 4.33
C ASP A 28 3.80 -10.37 4.09
N HIS A 29 3.96 -11.19 5.14
CA HIS A 29 4.73 -12.43 5.04
C HIS A 29 4.15 -13.47 4.06
N PHE A 30 2.88 -13.30 3.64
CA PHE A 30 2.17 -14.19 2.72
C PHE A 30 2.18 -13.65 1.28
N GLY A 31 2.87 -12.54 1.01
CA GLY A 31 2.95 -11.91 -0.31
C GLY A 31 1.76 -11.02 -0.66
N GLY A 32 0.89 -10.73 0.30
CA GLY A 32 -0.18 -9.75 0.20
C GLY A 32 0.32 -8.34 0.43
N TYR A 33 -0.34 -7.35 -0.18
CA TYR A 33 -0.05 -5.93 0.08
C TYR A 33 -1.16 -5.34 0.95
N LEU A 34 -0.77 -4.71 2.04
CA LEU A 34 -1.70 -4.11 3.03
C LEU A 34 -1.44 -2.62 3.16
N ILE A 35 -2.51 -1.85 3.35
CA ILE A 35 -2.44 -0.47 3.83
C ILE A 35 -2.67 -0.53 5.34
N VAL A 36 -1.65 -0.13 6.11
CA VAL A 36 -1.61 -0.24 7.57
C VAL A 36 -1.61 1.14 8.20
N CYS A 37 -2.53 1.39 9.12
CA CYS A 37 -2.56 2.58 9.95
C CYS A 37 -1.57 2.45 11.11
N MET A 38 -0.52 3.26 11.10
CA MET A 38 0.60 3.16 12.04
C MET A 38 0.23 3.53 13.50
N ASP A 39 -0.86 4.25 13.73
CA ASP A 39 -1.29 4.64 15.08
C ASP A 39 -2.06 3.55 15.83
N ASN A 40 -2.69 2.60 15.11
CA ASN A 40 -3.62 1.64 15.71
C ASN A 40 -3.55 0.23 15.14
N ASP A 41 -2.56 -0.05 14.30
CA ASP A 41 -2.32 -1.33 13.63
C ASP A 41 -3.50 -1.86 12.79
N SER A 42 -4.51 -1.02 12.49
CA SER A 42 -5.59 -1.42 11.58
C SER A 42 -5.05 -1.57 10.16
N ALA A 43 -5.46 -2.64 9.49
CA ALA A 43 -4.98 -2.96 8.16
C ALA A 43 -6.14 -3.29 7.21
N ILE A 44 -6.02 -2.84 5.97
CA ILE A 44 -6.89 -3.23 4.85
C ILE A 44 -6.03 -3.71 3.68
N GLY A 45 -6.59 -4.51 2.78
CA GLY A 45 -5.88 -4.89 1.56
C GLY A 45 -5.58 -3.67 0.68
N LEU A 46 -4.42 -3.64 0.03
CA LEU A 46 -4.12 -2.66 -1.04
C LEU A 46 -5.09 -2.84 -2.21
N THR A 47 -5.49 -4.07 -2.49
CA THR A 47 -6.47 -4.42 -3.52
C THR A 47 -7.69 -5.11 -2.94
N TRP A 48 -8.75 -5.19 -3.72
CA TRP A 48 -9.87 -6.09 -3.51
C TRP A 48 -9.44 -7.55 -3.74
N GLN A 49 -10.37 -8.49 -3.51
CA GLN A 49 -10.13 -9.92 -3.74
C GLN A 49 -9.79 -10.28 -5.19
N ASP A 50 -10.05 -9.38 -6.15
CA ASP A 50 -9.69 -9.56 -7.56
C ASP A 50 -8.19 -9.37 -7.85
N GLY A 51 -7.42 -8.87 -6.86
CA GLY A 51 -5.99 -8.59 -6.99
C GLY A 51 -5.65 -7.41 -7.92
N LYS A 52 -6.64 -6.64 -8.36
CA LYS A 52 -6.52 -5.59 -9.39
C LYS A 52 -7.10 -4.26 -8.96
N THR A 53 -8.31 -4.26 -8.40
CA THR A 53 -9.00 -3.04 -8.00
C THR A 53 -8.38 -2.54 -6.70
N MET A 54 -7.80 -1.34 -6.71
CA MET A 54 -7.14 -0.76 -5.54
C MET A 54 -8.15 -0.17 -4.54
N ASN A 55 -7.86 -0.32 -3.25
CA ASN A 55 -8.45 0.51 -2.21
C ASN A 55 -7.73 1.88 -2.22
N GLY A 56 -8.45 2.92 -2.63
CA GLY A 56 -7.88 4.27 -2.82
C GLY A 56 -7.61 4.58 -4.29
N LYS A 57 -7.39 5.87 -4.59
CA LYS A 57 -7.02 6.30 -5.95
C LYS A 57 -5.51 6.32 -6.08
N GLU A 58 -5.00 6.09 -7.29
CA GLU A 58 -3.56 6.14 -7.57
C GLU A 58 -2.92 7.46 -7.12
N GLU A 59 -3.61 8.60 -7.30
CA GLU A 59 -3.16 9.94 -6.89
C GLU A 59 -2.99 10.11 -5.37
N ASP A 60 -3.59 9.25 -4.55
CA ASP A 60 -3.46 9.28 -3.09
C ASP A 60 -2.16 8.61 -2.59
N PHE A 61 -1.45 7.88 -3.45
CA PHE A 61 -0.25 7.12 -3.07
C PHE A 61 1.04 7.85 -3.43
N PHE A 62 1.99 7.86 -2.50
CA PHE A 62 3.26 8.55 -2.65
C PHE A 62 4.41 7.84 -1.91
N ILE A 63 5.65 8.07 -2.36
CA ILE A 63 6.88 7.69 -1.66
C ILE A 63 7.31 8.86 -0.77
N ALA A 64 7.76 8.58 0.46
CA ALA A 64 8.40 9.57 1.34
C ALA A 64 9.91 9.36 1.44
#